data_AF-A0A136M3B8-F1
#
_entry.id   AF-A0A136M3B8-F1
#
_cell.length_a   1.000
_cell.length_b   1.000
_cell.length_c   1.000
_cell.angle_alpha   90.00
_cell.angle_beta   90.00
_cell.angle_gamma   90.00
#
_symmetry.space_group_name_H-M   'P 1'
#
loop_
_entity.id
_entity.type
_entity.pdbx_description
1 polymer ?
#
loop_
_entity_poly.entity_id
_entity_poly.type
_entity_poly.pdbx_seq_one_letter_code
_entity_poly.pdbx_strand_id
1 'polypeptide(L)'
;MEGKDPYVIIDSLVVGYHVWADNSHLALFVLGKDGSPNTLHYLRLPTQEDTILADNIGRALHRIPNERAISFVHKVTADTWQIKKLDLETMQVSVIVNTLPGQEDIAWLPDGRLITSDGTKLFVLHPRKEKTWSEVTVANSSLLKGITRLAVSTKGDKLAVVVSE
;
A
#
# COMPACT_ATOMS: atom_id res chain seq x y z
N MET A 1 -18.98 19.42 13.19
CA MET A 1 -18.24 19.08 14.42
C MET A 1 -17.21 20.16 14.62
N GLU A 2 -17.22 20.85 15.75
CA GLU A 2 -16.09 21.70 16.12
C GLU A 2 -14.86 20.80 16.35
N GLY A 3 -13.75 21.11 15.69
CA GLY A 3 -12.50 20.38 15.89
C GLY A 3 -11.97 20.65 17.30
N LYS A 4 -11.38 19.62 17.93
CA LYS A 4 -10.62 19.79 19.17
C LYS A 4 -9.19 20.24 18.85
N ASP A 5 -8.47 20.69 19.87
CA ASP A 5 -7.04 20.98 19.75
C ASP A 5 -6.29 19.73 19.25
N PRO A 6 -5.39 19.88 18.27
CA PRO A 6 -4.57 18.78 17.79
C PRO A 6 -3.62 18.30 18.89
N TYR A 7 -3.34 17.00 18.92
CA TYR A 7 -2.35 16.40 19.80
C TYR A 7 -1.43 15.46 19.01
N VAL A 8 -0.24 15.23 19.56
CA VAL A 8 0.75 14.35 18.93
C VAL A 8 0.37 12.89 19.17
N ILE A 9 0.26 12.13 18.08
CA ILE A 9 -0.03 10.69 18.13
C ILE A 9 1.27 9.86 18.22
N ILE A 10 2.32 10.30 17.53
CA ILE A 10 3.60 9.58 17.40
C ILE A 10 4.73 10.60 17.43
N ASP A 11 5.64 10.51 18.40
CA ASP A 11 6.82 11.38 18.55
C ASP A 11 8.16 10.63 18.55
N SER A 12 8.13 9.30 18.64
CA SER A 12 9.31 8.44 18.78
C SER A 12 9.75 7.75 17.48
N LEU A 13 8.86 7.65 16.50
CA LEU A 13 9.08 6.94 15.23
C LEU A 13 9.21 7.91 14.06
N VAL A 14 10.07 7.57 13.10
CA VAL A 14 10.15 8.28 11.82
C VAL A 14 9.16 7.61 10.85
N VAL A 15 7.92 8.09 10.87
CA VAL A 15 6.85 7.55 10.02
C VAL A 15 6.94 8.13 8.61
N GLY A 16 7.14 7.28 7.62
CA GLY A 16 7.14 7.69 6.20
C GLY A 16 5.74 7.68 5.58
N TYR A 17 4.92 6.67 5.89
CA TYR A 17 3.55 6.53 5.41
C TYR A 17 2.68 5.91 6.50
N HIS A 18 1.38 6.17 6.46
CA HIS A 18 0.41 5.57 7.36
C HIS A 18 -0.91 5.30 6.65
N VAL A 19 -1.66 4.34 7.17
CA VAL A 19 -3.06 4.12 6.81
C VAL A 19 -3.87 3.85 8.08
N TRP A 20 -4.99 4.54 8.19
CA TRP A 20 -5.96 4.29 9.26
C TRP A 20 -6.70 2.99 8.99
N ALA A 21 -6.58 2.04 9.91
CA ALA A 21 -7.34 0.80 9.89
C ALA A 21 -8.81 1.08 10.25
N ASP A 22 -8.99 1.93 11.26
CA ASP A 22 -10.24 2.51 11.77
C ASP A 22 -9.94 3.82 12.53
N ASN A 23 -10.82 4.27 13.43
CA ASN A 23 -10.68 5.55 14.14
C ASN A 23 -9.59 5.57 15.24
N SER A 24 -9.02 4.42 15.60
CA SER A 24 -8.09 4.30 16.74
C SER A 24 -6.89 3.38 16.47
N HIS A 25 -6.73 2.91 15.23
CA HIS A 25 -5.69 1.98 14.85
C HIS A 25 -5.03 2.40 13.54
N LEU A 26 -3.69 2.35 13.50
CA LEU A 26 -2.92 2.70 12.31
C LEU A 26 -1.98 1.55 11.93
N ALA A 27 -1.87 1.28 10.64
CA ALA A 27 -0.68 0.63 10.11
C ALA A 27 0.30 1.71 9.63
N LEU A 28 1.57 1.56 9.99
CA LEU A 28 2.62 2.54 9.73
C LEU A 28 3.75 1.89 8.93
N PHE A 29 4.25 2.63 7.95
CA PHE A 29 5.57 2.43 7.38
C PHE A 29 6.56 3.27 8.19
N VAL A 30 7.42 2.59 8.93
CA VAL A 30 8.45 3.23 9.75
C VAL A 30 9.80 3.11 9.04
N LEU A 31 10.49 4.24 8.89
CA LEU A 31 11.81 4.28 8.28
C LEU A 31 12.84 3.63 9.19
N GLY A 32 13.60 2.69 8.64
CA GLY A 32 14.74 2.10 9.33
C GLY A 32 15.86 3.14 9.56
N LYS A 33 16.60 2.97 10.65
CA LYS A 33 17.78 3.80 10.99
C LYS A 33 19.06 3.01 10.76
N ASP A 34 20.13 3.72 10.40
CA ASP A 34 21.50 3.17 10.31
C ASP A 34 21.62 1.89 9.46
N GLY A 35 20.93 1.87 8.31
CA GLY A 35 20.94 0.73 7.38
C GLY A 35 19.96 -0.39 7.71
N SER A 36 19.20 -0.28 8.81
CA SER A 36 18.10 -1.19 9.13
C SER A 36 16.97 -1.09 8.08
N PRO A 37 16.24 -2.18 7.80
CA PRO A 37 15.13 -2.16 6.86
C PRO A 37 13.94 -1.35 7.40
N ASN A 38 13.07 -0.91 6.50
CA ASN A 38 11.79 -0.29 6.87
C ASN A 38 10.82 -1.34 7.40
N THR A 39 10.01 -0.98 8.40
CA THR A 39 9.15 -1.91 9.12
C THR A 39 7.67 -1.55 9.00
N LEU A 40 6.81 -2.57 9.00
CA LEU A 40 5.37 -2.45 9.20
C LEU A 40 5.08 -2.45 10.70
N HIS A 41 4.51 -1.36 11.18
CA HIS A 41 4.02 -1.26 12.55
C HIS A 41 2.49 -1.25 12.56
N TYR A 42 1.89 -1.76 13.63
CA TYR A 42 0.46 -1.63 13.91
C TYR A 42 0.28 -0.99 15.30
N LEU A 43 -0.11 0.28 15.29
CA LEU A 43 -0.27 1.11 16.47
C LEU A 43 -1.72 1.13 16.93
N ARG A 44 -1.96 0.83 18.21
CA ARG A 44 -3.26 0.95 18.87
C ARG A 44 -3.28 2.18 19.77
N LEU A 45 -4.01 3.21 19.37
CA LEU A 45 -4.07 4.47 20.12
C LEU A 45 -4.59 4.33 21.57
N PRO A 46 -5.60 3.49 21.87
CA PRO A 46 -6.13 3.39 23.23
C PRO A 46 -5.12 2.87 24.26
N THR A 47 -4.21 1.99 23.82
CA THR A 47 -3.20 1.35 24.69
C THR A 47 -1.79 1.88 24.45
N GLN A 48 -1.59 2.70 23.40
CA GLN A 48 -0.29 3.09 22.85
C GLN A 48 0.61 1.90 22.48
N GLU A 49 0.01 0.73 22.28
CA GLU A 49 0.77 -0.45 21.93
C GLU A 49 1.16 -0.42 20.45
N ASP A 50 2.46 -0.51 20.21
CA ASP A 50 3.06 -0.57 18.89
C ASP A 50 3.62 -1.98 18.63
N THR A 51 3.08 -2.66 17.63
CA THR A 51 3.51 -4.02 17.24
C THR A 51 4.19 -3.99 15.89
N ILE A 52 5.44 -4.47 15.82
CA ILE A 52 6.13 -4.70 14.54
C ILE A 52 5.62 -6.01 13.92
N LEU A 53 5.06 -5.94 12.71
CA LEU A 53 4.43 -7.07 12.03
C LEU A 53 5.24 -7.62 10.86
N ALA A 54 6.11 -6.80 10.26
CA ALA A 54 6.99 -7.20 9.18
C ALA A 54 8.18 -6.24 9.07
N ASP A 55 9.31 -6.75 8.57
CA ASP A 55 10.42 -5.94 8.10
C ASP A 55 10.45 -5.87 6.57
N ASN A 56 11.38 -5.08 6.05
CA ASN A 56 11.68 -4.86 4.65
C ASN A 56 10.44 -4.60 3.77
N ILE A 57 9.55 -3.74 4.24
CA ILE A 57 8.35 -3.38 3.49
C ILE A 57 8.60 -2.24 2.49
N GLY A 58 7.79 -2.21 1.44
CA GLY A 58 7.63 -1.06 0.56
C GLY A 58 6.67 -0.04 1.15
N ARG A 59 6.62 1.14 0.53
CA ARG A 59 5.83 2.27 1.02
C ARG A 59 4.32 2.18 0.77
N ALA A 60 3.89 1.30 -0.12
CA ALA A 60 2.48 1.18 -0.51
C ALA A 60 1.69 0.47 0.59
N LEU A 61 0.90 1.23 1.35
CA LEU A 61 0.00 0.76 2.41
C LEU A 61 -1.43 1.20 2.06
N HIS A 62 -2.35 0.24 1.96
CA HIS A 62 -3.73 0.54 1.54
C HIS A 62 -4.73 -0.32 2.30
N ARG A 63 -5.90 0.24 2.65
CA ARG A 63 -7.06 -0.59 3.02
C ARG A 63 -7.49 -1.42 1.81
N ILE A 64 -7.85 -2.67 2.05
CA ILE A 64 -8.43 -3.53 1.00
C ILE A 64 -9.93 -3.21 0.91
N PRO A 65 -10.46 -2.85 -0.28
CA PRO A 65 -11.88 -2.56 -0.44
C PRO A 65 -12.77 -3.71 0.02
N ASN A 66 -13.83 -3.38 0.76
CA ASN A 66 -14.82 -4.34 1.27
C ASN A 66 -14.24 -5.43 2.18
N GLU A 67 -13.06 -5.21 2.79
CA GLU A 67 -12.45 -6.12 3.74
C GLU A 67 -11.94 -5.36 4.98
N ARG A 68 -12.01 -5.99 6.16
CA ARG A 68 -11.33 -5.51 7.36
C ARG A 68 -9.84 -5.85 7.32
N ALA A 69 -9.15 -5.28 6.35
CA ALA A 69 -7.77 -5.65 6.07
C ALA A 69 -6.96 -4.51 5.47
N ILE A 70 -5.64 -4.61 5.65
CA ILE A 70 -4.66 -3.71 5.05
C ILE A 70 -3.76 -4.53 4.15
N SER A 71 -3.48 -4.01 2.96
CA SER A 71 -2.45 -4.54 2.07
C SER A 71 -1.17 -3.72 2.19
N PHE A 72 -0.04 -4.41 2.03
CA PHE A 72 1.28 -3.79 1.95
C PHE A 72 2.18 -4.55 0.99
N VAL A 73 3.18 -3.87 0.42
CA VAL A 73 4.24 -4.52 -0.34
C VAL A 73 5.35 -4.98 0.61
N HIS A 74 5.75 -6.24 0.52
CA HIS A 74 6.85 -6.85 1.27
C HIS A 74 7.95 -7.24 0.30
N LYS A 75 9.17 -6.71 0.48
CA LYS A 75 10.34 -6.99 -0.35
C LYS A 75 11.06 -8.24 0.16
N VAL A 76 10.44 -9.42 -0.03
CA VAL A 76 10.89 -10.69 0.57
C VAL A 76 12.33 -11.03 0.18
N THR A 77 12.70 -10.77 -1.07
CA THR A 77 14.10 -10.79 -1.54
C THR A 77 14.36 -9.57 -2.44
N ALA A 78 15.60 -9.40 -2.91
CA ALA A 78 15.95 -8.36 -3.87
C ALA A 78 15.05 -8.40 -5.12
N ASP A 79 14.74 -9.61 -5.62
CA ASP A 79 14.03 -9.81 -6.89
C ASP A 79 12.56 -10.25 -6.71
N THR A 80 12.14 -10.59 -5.49
CA THR A 80 10.79 -11.09 -5.21
C THR A 80 10.07 -10.23 -4.20
N TRP A 81 9.15 -9.41 -4.70
CA TRP A 81 8.28 -8.56 -3.88
C TRP A 81 6.84 -9.07 -3.97
N GLN A 82 6.14 -8.98 -2.84
CA GLN A 82 4.81 -9.54 -2.67
C GLN A 82 3.86 -8.48 -2.14
N ILE A 83 2.63 -8.46 -2.65
CA ILE A 83 1.52 -7.79 -2.01
C ILE A 83 0.97 -8.76 -0.97
N LYS A 84 1.03 -8.38 0.30
CA LYS A 84 0.51 -9.16 1.42
C LYS A 84 -0.69 -8.47 2.04
N LYS A 85 -1.57 -9.26 2.65
CA LYS A 85 -2.73 -8.86 3.44
C LYS A 85 -2.40 -9.03 4.92
N LEU A 86 -2.59 -7.98 5.71
CA LEU A 86 -2.81 -8.04 7.15
C LEU A 86 -4.32 -8.08 7.41
N ASP A 87 -4.79 -9.19 7.96
CA ASP A 87 -6.16 -9.32 8.42
C ASP A 87 -6.32 -8.64 9.79
N LEU A 88 -7.22 -7.67 9.92
CA LEU A 88 -7.34 -6.84 11.14
C LEU A 88 -8.17 -7.50 12.25
N GLU A 89 -8.79 -8.65 11.98
CA GLU A 89 -9.51 -9.41 12.99
C GLU A 89 -8.60 -10.45 13.63
N THR A 90 -7.83 -11.16 12.81
CA THR A 90 -6.94 -12.25 13.27
C THR A 90 -5.49 -11.81 13.49
N MET A 91 -5.13 -10.61 13.01
CA MET A 91 -3.75 -10.09 12.95
C MET A 91 -2.79 -10.96 12.14
N GLN A 92 -3.31 -11.86 11.29
CA GLN A 92 -2.50 -12.74 10.46
C GLN A 92 -2.07 -12.05 9.15
N VAL A 93 -0.85 -12.33 8.73
CA VAL A 93 -0.31 -11.89 7.44
C VAL A 93 -0.38 -13.04 6.44
N SER A 94 -0.94 -12.78 5.25
CA SER A 94 -1.04 -13.74 4.15
C SER A 94 -0.63 -13.12 2.82
N VAL A 95 -0.21 -13.94 1.86
CA VAL A 95 0.19 -13.48 0.52
C VAL A 95 -1.05 -13.31 -0.37
N ILE A 96 -1.13 -12.18 -1.09
CA ILE A 96 -2.14 -11.96 -2.14
C ILE A 96 -1.57 -12.39 -3.49
N VAL A 97 -0.46 -11.76 -3.91
CA VAL A 97 0.18 -12.00 -5.20
C VAL A 97 1.60 -11.40 -5.21
N ASN A 98 2.44 -11.82 -6.16
CA ASN A 98 3.69 -11.13 -6.44
C ASN A 98 3.42 -9.80 -7.19
N THR A 99 4.25 -8.78 -6.92
CA THR A 99 4.24 -7.55 -7.72
C THR A 99 4.80 -7.81 -9.12
N LEU A 100 4.74 -6.81 -10.00
CA LEU A 100 5.68 -6.77 -11.12
C LEU A 100 7.11 -6.61 -10.57
N PRO A 101 8.14 -7.16 -11.25
CA PRO A 101 9.53 -7.05 -10.78
C PRO A 101 9.93 -5.60 -10.49
N GLY A 102 10.41 -5.36 -9.26
CA GLY A 102 10.87 -4.04 -8.80
C GLY A 102 9.81 -2.96 -8.61
N GLN A 103 8.51 -3.29 -8.77
CA GLN A 103 7.42 -2.31 -8.64
C GLN A 103 6.76 -2.39 -7.26
N GLU A 104 6.73 -1.26 -6.54
CA GLU A 104 6.06 -1.17 -5.23
C GLU A 104 4.75 -0.37 -5.24
N ASP A 105 4.57 0.56 -6.18
CA ASP A 105 3.38 1.41 -6.18
C ASP A 105 2.18 0.65 -6.78
N ILE A 106 1.13 0.52 -5.96
CA ILE A 106 -0.11 -0.17 -6.31
C ILE A 106 -1.29 0.67 -5.85
N ALA A 107 -2.45 0.47 -6.46
CA ALA A 107 -3.71 1.01 -5.97
C ALA A 107 -4.82 -0.03 -6.09
N TRP A 108 -5.79 0.03 -5.18
CA TRP A 108 -6.99 -0.78 -5.27
C TRP A 108 -8.10 -0.04 -6.01
N LEU A 109 -8.78 -0.75 -6.90
CA LEU A 109 -10.05 -0.34 -7.46
C LEU A 109 -11.18 -0.74 -6.49
N PRO A 110 -12.31 -0.02 -6.47
CA PRO A 110 -13.44 -0.34 -5.57
C PRO A 110 -14.01 -1.75 -5.72
N ASP A 111 -13.82 -2.37 -6.89
CA ASP A 111 -14.27 -3.73 -7.20
C ASP A 111 -13.29 -4.84 -6.74
N GLY A 112 -12.20 -4.47 -6.06
CA GLY A 112 -11.21 -5.42 -5.56
C GLY A 112 -10.17 -5.85 -6.61
N ARG A 113 -10.04 -5.13 -7.72
CA ARG A 113 -8.86 -5.23 -8.59
C ARG A 113 -7.71 -4.39 -8.04
N LEU A 114 -6.49 -4.83 -8.34
CA LEU A 114 -5.27 -4.09 -8.17
C LEU A 114 -4.86 -3.47 -9.50
N ILE A 115 -4.31 -2.27 -9.46
CA ILE A 115 -3.63 -1.64 -10.59
C ILE A 115 -2.23 -1.22 -10.17
N THR A 116 -1.28 -1.32 -11.10
CA THR A 116 0.13 -0.91 -10.93
C THR A 116 0.70 -0.44 -12.26
N SER A 117 1.98 -0.07 -12.29
CA SER A 117 2.70 0.33 -13.50
C SER A 117 4.12 -0.25 -13.50
N ASP A 118 4.67 -0.46 -14.70
CA ASP A 118 6.11 -0.72 -14.90
C ASP A 118 6.91 0.58 -15.20
N GLY A 119 6.26 1.74 -15.10
CA GLY A 119 6.79 3.05 -15.47
C GLY A 119 6.28 3.57 -16.80
N THR A 120 5.84 2.72 -17.73
CA THR A 120 5.33 3.15 -19.06
C THR A 120 3.94 2.61 -19.38
N LYS A 121 3.60 1.46 -18.81
CA LYS A 121 2.34 0.77 -19.01
C LYS A 121 1.62 0.61 -17.68
N LEU A 122 0.31 0.43 -17.77
CA LEU A 122 -0.52 0.09 -16.63
C LEU A 122 -0.88 -1.39 -16.68
N PHE A 123 -0.99 -2.00 -15.51
CA PHE A 123 -1.34 -3.41 -15.38
C PHE A 123 -2.41 -3.58 -14.33
N VAL A 124 -3.36 -4.46 -14.59
CA VAL A 124 -4.46 -4.78 -13.68
C VAL A 124 -4.47 -6.27 -13.35
N LEU A 125 -4.92 -6.60 -12.15
CA LEU A 125 -5.12 -7.95 -11.70
C LEU A 125 -6.34 -8.01 -10.77
N HIS A 126 -7.21 -9.01 -10.95
CA HIS A 126 -8.19 -9.35 -9.92
C HIS A 126 -7.67 -10.53 -9.07
N PRO A 127 -7.04 -10.30 -7.91
CA PRO A 127 -6.29 -11.33 -7.19
C PRO A 127 -7.14 -12.51 -6.66
N ARG A 128 -8.47 -12.35 -6.61
CA ARG A 128 -9.41 -13.43 -6.27
C ARG A 128 -9.75 -14.35 -7.44
N LYS A 129 -9.49 -13.92 -8.67
CA LYS A 129 -9.89 -14.61 -9.91
C LYS A 129 -8.70 -15.00 -10.79
N GLU A 130 -7.62 -14.24 -10.71
CA GLU A 130 -6.48 -14.29 -11.61
C GLU A 130 -5.19 -14.43 -10.80
N LYS A 131 -4.14 -14.93 -11.45
CA LYS A 131 -2.79 -15.07 -10.86
C LYS A 131 -1.73 -14.21 -11.57
N THR A 132 -2.08 -13.58 -12.68
CA THR A 132 -1.15 -12.89 -13.57
C THR A 132 -1.69 -11.52 -13.94
N TRP A 133 -0.80 -10.53 -13.91
CA TRP A 133 -1.09 -9.16 -14.31
C TRP A 133 -1.40 -9.07 -15.81
N SER A 134 -2.41 -8.29 -16.16
CA SER A 134 -2.81 -8.02 -17.56
C SER A 134 -2.56 -6.55 -17.88
N GLU A 135 -1.96 -6.27 -19.03
CA GLU A 135 -1.73 -4.90 -19.51
C GLU A 135 -3.07 -4.20 -19.78
N VAL A 136 -3.17 -2.94 -19.35
CA VAL A 136 -4.31 -2.07 -19.63
C VAL A 136 -4.00 -1.23 -20.86
N THR A 137 -4.86 -1.32 -21.87
CA THR A 137 -4.74 -0.48 -23.06
C THR A 137 -5.15 0.96 -22.75
N VAL A 138 -4.23 1.90 -22.97
CA VAL A 138 -4.47 3.35 -22.81
C VAL A 138 -4.45 4.00 -24.19
N ALA A 139 -5.53 4.68 -24.56
CA ALA A 139 -5.70 5.25 -25.90
C ALA A 139 -4.61 6.27 -26.29
N ASN A 140 -4.09 7.02 -25.32
CA ASN A 140 -2.94 7.91 -25.52
C ASN A 140 -1.88 7.67 -24.43
N SER A 141 -1.06 6.64 -24.61
CA SER A 141 0.02 6.29 -23.68
C SER A 141 1.26 7.18 -23.80
N SER A 142 1.31 8.12 -24.76
CA SER A 142 2.48 8.98 -24.96
C SER A 142 2.81 9.88 -23.76
N LEU A 143 1.82 10.10 -22.88
CA LEU A 143 1.93 10.86 -21.64
C LEU A 143 2.39 10.01 -20.44
N LEU A 144 2.40 8.68 -20.57
CA LEU A 144 2.76 7.76 -19.48
C LEU A 144 4.25 7.43 -19.56
N LYS A 145 5.08 8.33 -19.01
CA LYS A 145 6.54 8.16 -18.97
C LYS A 145 7.05 8.23 -17.54
N GLY A 146 7.71 7.18 -17.10
CA GLY A 146 8.26 7.08 -15.75
C GLY A 146 7.20 7.29 -14.67
N ILE A 147 6.10 6.53 -14.74
CA ILE A 147 5.08 6.53 -13.68
C ILE A 147 5.72 6.09 -12.36
N THR A 148 5.65 6.94 -11.33
CA THR A 148 6.22 6.67 -10.00
C THR A 148 5.17 6.60 -8.89
N ARG A 149 3.93 7.03 -9.15
CA ARG A 149 2.79 6.92 -8.24
C ARG A 149 1.50 6.77 -9.02
N LEU A 150 0.53 6.13 -8.39
CA LEU A 150 -0.83 6.09 -8.89
C LEU A 150 -1.85 6.10 -7.75
N ALA A 151 -3.03 6.64 -8.02
CA ALA A 151 -4.16 6.64 -7.10
C ALA A 151 -5.48 6.50 -7.87
N VAL A 152 -6.40 5.69 -7.34
CA VAL A 152 -7.73 5.50 -7.91
C VAL A 152 -8.74 6.30 -7.10
N SER A 153 -9.61 7.04 -7.78
CA SER A 153 -10.73 7.75 -7.14
C SER A 153 -11.67 6.78 -6.42
N THR A 154 -12.37 7.24 -5.37
CA THR A 154 -13.31 6.41 -4.60
C THR A 154 -14.39 5.75 -5.46
N LYS A 155 -14.85 6.41 -6.53
CA LYS A 155 -15.83 5.86 -7.47
C LYS A 155 -15.23 4.87 -8.47
N GLY A 156 -13.90 4.86 -8.61
CA GLY A 156 -13.18 3.96 -9.53
C GLY A 156 -13.21 4.41 -10.99
N ASP A 157 -13.69 5.61 -11.30
CA ASP A 157 -13.83 6.12 -12.68
C ASP A 157 -12.70 7.07 -13.11
N LYS A 158 -11.76 7.36 -12.21
CA LYS A 158 -10.55 8.18 -12.47
C LYS A 158 -9.32 7.54 -11.85
N LEU A 159 -8.20 7.65 -12.58
CA LEU A 159 -6.85 7.31 -12.16
C LEU A 159 -5.99 8.58 -12.23
N ALA A 160 -5.30 8.89 -11.13
CA ALA A 160 -4.23 9.89 -11.11
C ALA A 160 -2.88 9.18 -11.15
N VAL A 161 -1.93 9.74 -11.89
CA VAL A 161 -0.55 9.23 -11.99
C VAL A 161 0.45 10.37 -11.83
N VAL A 162 1.61 10.07 -11.25
CA VAL A 162 2.78 10.97 -11.27
C VAL A 162 3.73 10.44 -12.31
N VAL A 163 4.07 11.27 -13.30
CA VAL A 163 4.95 10.96 -14.42
C VAL A 163 6.21 11.81 -14.37
N SER A 164 7.27 11.34 -15.01
CA SER A 164 8.50 12.11 -15.21
C SER A 164 8.28 13.20 -16.27
N GLU A 165 8.98 14.32 -16.12
CA GLU A 165 9.01 15.43 -17.08
C GLU A 165 9.72 15.07 -18.40
#